data_AF-A0A975AFU1-F1
#
_entry.id   AF-A0A975AFU1-F1
#
_cell.length_a   1.000
_cell.length_b   1.000
_cell.length_c   1.000
_cell.angle_alpha   90.00
_cell.angle_beta   90.00
_cell.angle_gamma   90.00
#
_symmetry.space_group_name_H-M   'P 1'
#
loop_
_entity.id
_entity.type
_entity.pdbx_description
1 polymer ?
#
loop_
_entity_poly.entity_id
_entity_poly.type
_entity_poly.pdbx_seq_one_letter_code
_entity_poly.pdbx_strand_id
1 'polypeptide(L)' 'MAHISKDKRNNIKKIQNSIDNTIENYNEAKKQIEVADSPISISNLKAKNERRLESLSGMKDEIREETKHNKNN' A
#
# COMPACT_ATOMS: atom_id res chain seq x y z
N MET A 1 10.05 -3.86 26.29
CA MET A 1 9.49 -4.04 24.93
C MET A 1 8.42 -2.98 24.70
N ALA A 2 8.46 -2.25 23.58
CA ALA A 2 7.39 -1.31 23.25
C ALA A 2 6.07 -2.08 23.07
N HIS A 3 5.09 -1.86 23.95
CA HIS A 3 3.83 -2.59 23.92
C HIS A 3 2.81 -1.80 23.09
N ILE A 4 2.68 -2.15 21.81
CA ILE A 4 1.62 -1.60 20.93
C ILE A 4 0.25 -2.03 21.47
N SER A 5 -0.71 -1.11 21.62
CA SER A 5 -2.06 -1.46 22.06
C SER A 5 -2.78 -2.40 21.07
N LYS A 6 -3.79 -3.14 21.54
CA LYS A 6 -4.57 -4.06 20.69
C LYS A 6 -5.22 -3.34 19.51
N ASP A 7 -5.72 -2.12 19.72
CA ASP A 7 -6.36 -1.32 18.68
C ASP A 7 -5.38 -0.93 17.57
N LYS A 8 -4.19 -0.45 17.96
CA LYS A 8 -3.12 -0.14 17.02
C LYS A 8 -2.63 -1.39 16.26
N ARG A 9 -2.53 -2.54 16.93
CA ARG A 9 -2.23 -3.82 16.24
C ARG A 9 -3.28 -4.17 15.20
N ASN A 10 -4.57 -3.96 15.51
CA ASN A 10 -5.66 -4.19 14.55
C ASN A 10 -5.58 -3.23 13.35
N ASN A 11 -5.26 -1.95 13.60
CA ASN A 11 -5.06 -0.96 12.53
C ASN A 11 -3.88 -1.34 11.63
N ILE A 12 -2.72 -1.65 12.22
CA ILE A 12 -1.53 -2.12 11.48
C ILE A 12 -1.87 -3.33 10.61
N LYS A 13 -2.62 -4.31 11.13
CA LYS A 13 -3.03 -5.48 10.35
C LYS A 13 -3.90 -5.11 9.15
N LYS A 14 -4.84 -4.17 9.30
CA LYS A 14 -5.68 -3.69 8.20
C LYS A 14 -4.83 -2.98 7.13
N ILE A 15 -3.91 -2.11 7.56
CA ILE A 15 -3.03 -1.38 6.63
C ILE A 15 -2.11 -2.36 5.90
N GLN A 16 -1.55 -3.37 6.58
CA GLN A 16 -0.73 -4.39 5.94
C GLN A 16 -1.51 -5.17 4.87
N ASN A 17 -2.75 -5.58 5.17
CA ASN A 17 -3.60 -6.23 4.16
C ASN A 17 -3.85 -5.31 2.94
N SER A 18 -4.07 -4.02 3.15
CA SER A 18 -4.22 -3.04 2.07
C SER A 18 -2.93 -2.88 1.25
N ILE A 19 -1.77 -2.89 1.90
CA ILE A 19 -0.45 -2.87 1.24
C ILE A 19 -0.30 -4.10 0.35
N ASP A 20 -0.56 -5.29 0.88
CA ASP A 20 -0.41 -6.56 0.15
C ASP A 20 -1.30 -6.57 -1.10
N ASN A 21 -2.58 -6.23 -0.94
CA ASN A 21 -3.52 -6.08 -2.05
C ASN A 21 -3.05 -5.04 -3.07
N THR A 22 -2.50 -3.91 -2.62
CA THR A 22 -2.04 -2.84 -3.52
C THR A 22 -0.80 -3.25 -4.31
N ILE A 23 0.11 -4.02 -3.70
CA ILE A 23 1.28 -4.59 -4.37
C ILE A 23 0.86 -5.63 -5.40
N GLU A 24 -0.08 -6.52 -5.07
CA GLU A 24 -0.63 -7.50 -6.01
C GLU A 24 -1.24 -6.79 -7.22
N ASN A 25 -2.13 -5.84 -6.99
CA ASN A 25 -2.74 -5.02 -8.03
C ASN A 25 -1.73 -4.26 -8.90
N TYR A 26 -0.63 -3.78 -8.30
CA TYR A 26 0.45 -3.12 -9.02
C TYR A 26 1.15 -4.09 -9.98
N ASN A 27 1.49 -5.29 -9.48
CA ASN A 27 2.16 -6.34 -10.25
C ASN A 27 1.26 -6.91 -11.36
N GLU A 28 -0.02 -7.12 -11.08
CA GLU A 28 -0.99 -7.54 -12.08
C GLU A 28 -1.14 -6.51 -13.21
N ALA A 29 -1.23 -5.23 -12.86
CA ALA A 29 -1.27 -4.16 -13.86
C ALA A 29 0.00 -4.10 -14.71
N LYS A 30 1.18 -4.39 -14.14
CA LYS A 30 2.42 -4.53 -14.93
C LYS A 30 2.35 -5.68 -15.93
N LYS A 31 1.90 -6.86 -15.50
CA LYS A 31 1.69 -8.01 -16.39
C LYS A 31 0.68 -7.69 -17.51
N GLN A 32 -0.39 -6.96 -17.19
CA GLN A 32 -1.37 -6.54 -18.19
C GLN A 32 -0.78 -5.55 -19.20
N ILE A 33 0.11 -4.63 -18.77
CA ILE A 33 0.81 -3.71 -19.68
C ILE A 33 1.69 -4.47 -20.67
N GLU A 34 2.34 -5.55 -20.25
CA GLU A 34 3.24 -6.35 -21.11
C GLU A 34 2.52 -7.02 -22.28
N VAL A 35 1.22 -7.34 -22.13
CA VAL A 35 0.40 -8.02 -23.13
C VAL A 35 -0.66 -7.12 -23.77
N ALA A 36 -0.71 -5.85 -23.40
CA ALA A 36 -1.74 -4.93 -23.90
C ALA A 36 -1.36 -4.33 -25.25
N ASP A 37 -2.29 -4.36 -26.21
CA ASP A 37 -2.10 -3.76 -27.54
C ASP A 37 -2.59 -2.31 -27.64
N SER A 38 -3.39 -1.85 -26.65
CA SER A 38 -3.99 -0.51 -26.67
C SER A 38 -3.10 0.51 -25.93
N PRO A 39 -2.60 1.57 -26.61
CA PRO A 39 -1.82 2.63 -25.95
C PRO A 39 -2.58 3.34 -24.83
N ILE A 40 -3.90 3.49 -24.99
CA ILE A 40 -4.78 4.10 -23.99
C ILE A 40 -4.86 3.21 -22.75
N SER A 41 -5.02 1.89 -22.94
CA SER A 41 -5.03 0.93 -21.83
C SER A 41 -3.70 0.95 -21.06
N ILE A 42 -2.58 0.91 -21.78
CA ILE A 42 -1.24 0.99 -21.19
C ILE A 42 -1.07 2.27 -20.36
N SER A 43 -1.44 3.42 -20.92
CA SER A 43 -1.35 4.72 -20.23
C SER A 43 -2.18 4.73 -18.94
N ASN A 44 -3.42 4.23 -19.01
CA ASN A 44 -4.30 4.15 -17.85
C ASN A 44 -3.76 3.23 -16.74
N LEU A 45 -3.21 2.07 -17.12
CA LEU A 45 -2.59 1.13 -16.16
C LEU A 45 -1.34 1.72 -15.51
N LYS A 46 -0.50 2.44 -16.28
CA LYS A 46 0.66 3.16 -15.75
C LYS A 46 0.25 4.25 -14.75
N ALA A 47 -0.70 5.11 -15.11
CA ALA A 47 -1.21 6.15 -14.22
C ALA A 47 -1.86 5.57 -12.94
N LYS A 48 -2.55 4.42 -13.04
CA LYS A 48 -3.04 3.70 -11.85
C LYS A 48 -1.89 3.23 -10.96
N ASN A 49 -0.83 2.68 -11.55
CA ASN A 49 0.34 2.21 -10.83
C ASN A 49 1.11 3.35 -10.14
N GLU A 50 1.21 4.52 -10.76
CA GLU A 50 1.80 5.70 -10.13
C GLU A 50 1.05 6.10 -8.86
N ARG A 51 -0.29 6.18 -8.91
CA ARG A 51 -1.12 6.45 -7.72
C ARG A 51 -1.01 5.38 -6.64
N ARG A 52 -0.80 4.11 -7.02
CA ARG A 52 -0.55 3.01 -6.06
C ARG A 52 0.77 3.21 -5.32
N LEU A 53 1.82 3.71 -5.97
CA LEU A 53 3.09 4.00 -5.32
C LEU A 53 2.95 5.11 -4.27
N GLU A 54 2.20 6.17 -4.58
CA GLU A 54 1.88 7.22 -3.62
C GLU A 54 1.07 6.67 -2.43
N SER A 55 0.04 5.87 -2.71
CA SER A 55 -0.77 5.22 -1.68
C SER A 55 0.05 4.30 -0.77
N LEU A 56 0.98 3.53 -1.33
CA LEU A 56 1.91 2.68 -0.59
C LEU A 56 2.83 3.49 0.32
N SER A 57 3.27 4.68 -0.11
CA SER A 57 4.05 5.58 0.74
C SER A 57 3.24 6.02 1.95
N GLY A 58 2.00 6.48 1.74
CA GLY A 58 1.11 6.90 2.82
C GLY A 58 0.82 5.79 3.83
N MET A 59 0.53 4.58 3.35
CA MET A 59 0.30 3.42 4.22
C MET A 59 1.54 3.05 5.07
N LYS A 60 2.74 3.17 4.50
CA LYS A 60 3.99 2.94 5.24
C LYS A 60 4.21 3.99 6.33
N ASP A 61 3.88 5.24 6.05
CA ASP A 61 3.97 6.31 7.03
C ASP A 61 2.94 6.11 8.16
N GLU A 62 1.72 5.67 7.85
CA GLU A 62 0.69 5.34 8.84
C GLU A 62 1.14 4.22 9.80
N ILE A 63 1.70 3.12 9.29
CA ILE A 63 2.28 2.05 10.13
C ILE A 63 3.39 2.60 11.02
N ARG A 64 4.22 3.52 10.52
CA ARG A 64 5.29 4.14 11.30
C ARG A 64 4.72 4.96 12.46
N GLU A 65 3.65 5.71 12.24
CA GLU A 65 3.03 6.50 13.30
C GLU A 65 2.32 5.63 14.35
N GLU A 66 1.68 4.54 13.94
CA GLU A 66 1.05 3.57 14.85
C GLU A 66 2.07 2.85 15.74
N THR A 67 3.29 2.64 15.24
CA THR A 67 4.38 1.99 16.00
C THR A 67 5.10 2.97 16.93
N LYS A 68 5.27 4.24 16.52
CA LYS A 68 5.94 5.29 17.33
C LYS A 68 5.13 5.77 18.54
N HIS A 69 3.80 5.79 18.46
CA HIS A 69 2.92 6.29 19.53
C HIS A 69 2.87 5.41 20.81
N ASN A 70 3.85 4.54 21.08
CA ASN A 70 3.98 3.82 22.37
C ASN A 70 5.06 4.39 23.29
N LYS A 71 5.65 5.54 22.95
CA LYS A 71 6.64 6.19 23.82
C LYS A 71 6.05 7.23 24.77
N ASN A 72 4.83 7.71 24.53
CA ASN A 72 4.21 8.76 25.34
C ASN A 72 2.80 8.33 25.77
N ASN A 73 2.72 7.54 26.85
CA ASN A 73 1.66 7.53 27.86
C ASN A 73 1.99 6.51 28.94
#